data_AF-A0A7X9KRR5-F1
#
_entry.id   AF-A0A7X9KRR5-F1
#
_cell.length_a   1.000
_cell.length_b   1.000
_cell.length_c   1.000
_cell.angle_alpha   90.00
_cell.angle_beta   90.00
_cell.angle_gamma   90.00
#
_symmetry.space_group_name_H-M   'P 1'
#
loop_
_entity.id
_entity.type
_entity.pdbx_description
1 polymer ?
#
loop_
_entity_poly.entity_id
_entity_poly.type
_entity_poly.pdbx_seq_one_letter_code
_entity_poly.pdbx_strand_id
1 'polypeptide(L)'
;ASFQRNNTLIYNMQNVGLFPAGKEWRWLDLRSFRLQSDRVDSAHYFKKSTDIFLKPDVDRTGQRYVYFPDYDGMYNIISYESINPHYQGDYATVNFRYAPPDAKPYFGQSLYLSAAFTEYKPDDRWKLHFNDTTGFYETSAYLKQGYYNYQYILQNDGNPSSQKTLEGDYWETENSYTILIYYKSFTDRNDQLIGISQVNSRRDRPGFSF
;
A
#
# COMPACT_ATOMS: atom_id res chain seq x y z
N ALA A 1 3.90 -15.39 25.97
CA ALA A 1 3.29 -14.63 27.07
C ALA A 1 4.19 -14.73 28.29
N SER A 2 4.62 -13.61 28.84
CA SER A 2 5.43 -13.57 30.06
C SER A 2 4.58 -12.93 31.15
N PHE A 3 4.27 -13.72 32.17
CA PHE A 3 3.70 -13.30 33.44
C PHE A 3 2.19 -13.06 33.47
N GLN A 4 1.52 -13.84 34.31
CA GLN A 4 0.11 -13.68 34.68
C GLN A 4 0.10 -13.12 36.12
N ARG A 5 -0.19 -11.83 36.29
CA ARG A 5 -0.50 -11.26 37.60
C ARG A 5 -1.93 -10.76 37.55
N ASN A 6 -2.76 -11.18 38.50
CA ASN A 6 -4.11 -10.63 38.73
C ASN A 6 -4.97 -10.48 37.46
N ASN A 7 -5.22 -11.57 36.74
CA ASN A 7 -6.08 -11.60 35.55
C ASN A 7 -5.62 -10.69 34.38
N THR A 8 -4.35 -10.27 34.37
CA THR A 8 -3.76 -9.47 33.30
C THR A 8 -2.75 -10.31 32.52
N LEU A 9 -2.86 -10.29 31.18
CA LEU A 9 -1.87 -10.86 30.28
C LEU A 9 -0.98 -9.73 29.75
N ILE A 10 0.33 -9.83 30.00
CA ILE A 10 1.32 -8.85 29.54
C ILE A 10 2.16 -9.47 28.42
N TYR A 11 2.24 -8.76 27.30
CA TYR A 11 3.06 -9.12 26.15
C TYR A 11 4.18 -8.09 26.01
N ASN A 12 5.32 -8.36 26.66
CA ASN A 12 6.47 -7.44 26.71
C ASN A 12 7.80 -8.11 26.29
N MET A 13 7.72 -9.17 25.47
CA MET A 13 8.89 -9.88 24.97
C MET A 13 9.57 -9.07 23.88
N GLN A 14 10.90 -8.89 23.96
CA GLN A 14 11.67 -8.06 23.01
C GLN A 14 11.59 -8.53 21.55
N ASN A 15 11.32 -9.82 21.32
CA ASN A 15 11.28 -10.41 19.98
C ASN A 15 9.86 -10.71 19.47
N VAL A 16 8.82 -10.31 20.21
CA VAL A 16 7.41 -10.54 19.81
C VAL A 16 6.79 -9.21 19.43
N GLY A 17 6.12 -9.16 18.28
CA GLY A 17 5.52 -7.92 17.77
C GLY A 17 6.53 -6.96 17.15
N LEU A 18 7.67 -7.48 16.69
CA LEU A 18 8.60 -6.72 15.84
C LEU A 18 8.09 -6.77 14.40
N PHE A 19 7.88 -5.60 13.82
CA PHE A 19 7.46 -5.42 12.43
C PHE A 19 8.44 -4.46 11.74
N PRO A 20 8.72 -4.65 10.45
CA PRO A 20 9.31 -3.60 9.64
C PRO A 20 8.45 -2.33 9.75
N ALA A 21 9.07 -1.18 9.97
CA ALA A 21 8.37 0.10 10.06
C ALA A 21 7.97 0.62 8.67
N GLY A 22 8.69 0.24 7.64
CA GLY A 22 8.37 0.62 6.26
C GLY A 22 8.54 2.12 6.03
N LYS A 23 7.73 2.67 5.13
CA LYS A 23 7.67 4.12 4.83
C LYS A 23 6.27 4.47 4.38
N GLU A 24 5.90 5.74 4.52
CA GLU A 24 4.61 6.26 4.05
C GLU A 24 4.33 5.84 2.59
N TRP A 25 3.13 5.32 2.37
CA TRP A 25 2.69 4.75 1.11
C TRP A 25 2.60 5.80 0.01
N ARG A 26 2.94 5.47 -1.23
CA ARG A 26 2.73 6.41 -2.33
C ARG A 26 1.23 6.67 -2.46
N TRP A 27 0.84 7.91 -2.71
CA TRP A 27 -0.55 8.25 -3.01
C TRP A 27 -0.78 8.33 -4.51
N LEU A 28 -2.02 8.19 -4.94
CA LEU A 28 -2.47 8.46 -6.28
C LEU A 28 -3.85 9.09 -6.17
N ASP A 29 -3.94 10.35 -6.58
CA ASP A 29 -5.19 11.10 -6.56
C ASP A 29 -5.86 11.07 -7.94
N LEU A 30 -6.96 10.34 -8.01
CA LEU A 30 -7.85 10.19 -9.17
C LEU A 30 -9.27 10.69 -8.85
N ARG A 31 -9.42 11.58 -7.87
CA ARG A 31 -10.74 12.11 -7.48
C ARG A 31 -11.42 12.91 -8.59
N SER A 32 -10.66 13.41 -9.55
CA SER A 32 -11.19 13.91 -10.82
C SER A 32 -10.23 13.51 -11.91
N PHE A 33 -10.74 12.95 -13.01
CA PHE A 33 -9.89 12.67 -14.16
C PHE A 33 -9.52 13.94 -14.93
N ARG A 34 -10.28 15.03 -14.76
CA ARG A 34 -10.01 16.31 -15.42
C ARG A 34 -8.83 17.05 -14.80
N LEU A 35 -8.51 16.71 -13.55
CA LEU A 35 -7.41 17.30 -12.79
C LEU A 35 -6.26 16.30 -12.79
N GLN A 36 -5.21 16.62 -13.55
CA GLN A 36 -3.95 15.86 -13.48
C GLN A 36 -3.27 16.21 -12.16
N SER A 37 -3.36 15.29 -11.19
CA SER A 37 -2.71 15.44 -9.89
C SER A 37 -1.19 15.38 -10.01
N ASP A 38 -0.49 15.65 -8.91
CA ASP A 38 0.95 15.82 -8.86
C ASP A 38 1.77 14.64 -9.43
N ARG A 39 1.22 13.42 -9.34
CA ARG A 39 1.85 12.18 -9.85
C ARG A 39 1.39 11.77 -11.24
N VAL A 40 0.38 12.43 -11.79
CA VAL A 40 -0.04 12.21 -13.17
C VAL A 40 0.92 12.97 -14.08
N ASP A 41 1.54 12.26 -15.01
CA ASP A 41 2.40 12.83 -16.05
C ASP A 41 1.56 13.34 -17.22
N SER A 42 0.62 12.51 -17.69
CA SER A 42 -0.29 12.83 -18.78
C SER A 42 -1.57 12.02 -18.67
N ALA A 43 -2.63 12.49 -19.32
CA ALA A 43 -3.89 11.78 -19.46
C ALA A 43 -4.40 11.89 -20.90
N HIS A 44 -4.80 10.77 -21.47
CA HIS A 44 -5.37 10.67 -22.80
C HIS A 44 -6.84 10.29 -22.69
N TYR A 45 -7.70 11.12 -23.28
CA TYR A 45 -9.14 10.94 -23.25
C TYR A 45 -9.62 10.47 -24.61
N PHE A 46 -10.16 9.26 -24.64
CA PHE A 46 -10.79 8.69 -25.81
C PHE A 46 -12.30 8.65 -25.61
N LYS A 47 -13.04 8.37 -26.69
CA LYS A 47 -14.52 8.31 -26.64
C LYS A 47 -15.06 7.25 -25.68
N LYS A 48 -14.29 6.20 -25.40
CA LYS A 48 -14.70 5.03 -24.60
C LYS A 48 -13.72 4.65 -23.49
N SER A 49 -12.61 5.36 -23.35
CA SER A 49 -11.59 5.06 -22.35
C SER A 49 -10.87 6.34 -21.93
N THR A 50 -10.37 6.30 -20.71
CA THR A 50 -9.44 7.32 -20.19
C THR A 50 -8.18 6.57 -19.78
N ASP A 51 -7.05 6.96 -20.33
CA ASP A 51 -5.75 6.41 -19.98
C ASP A 51 -4.95 7.46 -19.23
N ILE A 52 -4.50 7.12 -18.03
CA ILE A 52 -3.73 8.00 -17.15
C ILE A 52 -2.33 7.42 -17.06
N PHE A 53 -1.31 8.24 -17.30
CA PHE A 53 0.08 7.85 -17.24
C PHE A 53 0.70 8.50 -16.01
N LEU A 54 1.25 7.68 -15.11
CA LEU A 54 1.92 8.19 -13.92
C LEU A 54 3.37 8.55 -14.24
N LYS A 55 3.89 9.52 -13.49
CA LYS A 55 5.33 9.83 -13.48
C LYS A 55 6.11 8.58 -13.05
N PRO A 56 7.29 8.32 -13.63
CA PRO A 56 8.12 7.20 -13.22
C PRO A 56 8.53 7.29 -11.76
N ASP A 57 8.28 6.22 -11.03
CA ASP A 57 8.67 6.08 -9.64
C ASP A 57 10.05 5.45 -9.48
N VAL A 58 10.78 5.86 -8.45
CA VAL A 58 12.14 5.38 -8.17
C VAL A 58 12.22 4.71 -6.81
N ASP A 59 13.29 3.97 -6.55
CA ASP A 59 13.62 3.44 -5.24
C ASP A 59 13.72 4.56 -4.18
N ARG A 60 12.99 4.39 -3.06
CA ARG A 60 12.96 5.32 -1.94
C ARG A 60 13.72 4.82 -0.70
N THR A 61 14.31 3.63 -0.76
CA THR A 61 15.02 2.99 0.36
C THR A 61 16.14 3.87 0.92
N GLY A 62 16.96 4.49 0.06
CA GLY A 62 18.04 5.39 0.46
C GLY A 62 17.64 6.86 0.62
N GLN A 63 16.38 7.23 0.37
CA GLN A 63 15.94 8.63 0.44
C GLN A 63 15.56 9.02 1.86
N ARG A 64 15.92 10.24 2.29
CA ARG A 64 15.56 10.77 3.61
C ARG A 64 14.06 10.63 3.88
N TYR A 65 13.71 10.31 5.13
CA TYR A 65 12.32 10.26 5.56
C TYR A 65 11.67 11.65 5.43
N VAL A 66 10.51 11.68 4.77
CA VAL A 66 9.64 12.84 4.65
C VAL A 66 8.25 12.36 4.99
N TYR A 67 7.63 13.02 5.96
CA TYR A 67 6.26 12.71 6.34
C TYR A 67 5.28 13.33 5.34
N PHE A 68 4.27 12.55 4.98
CA PHE A 68 3.05 13.03 4.37
C PHE A 68 1.90 12.12 4.85
N PRO A 69 0.68 12.65 5.01
CA PRO A 69 -0.46 11.85 5.42
C PRO A 69 -0.83 10.84 4.31
N ASP A 70 -1.03 9.60 4.69
CA ASP A 70 -1.59 8.55 3.84
C ASP A 70 -2.78 7.85 4.53
N TYR A 71 -3.31 6.81 3.90
CA TYR A 71 -4.35 5.94 4.46
C TYR A 71 -3.80 4.54 4.80
N ASP A 72 -2.55 4.42 5.25
CA ASP A 72 -1.93 3.14 5.66
C ASP A 72 -2.07 2.04 4.57
N GLY A 73 -1.97 2.42 3.29
CA GLY A 73 -2.09 1.47 2.16
C GLY A 73 -3.50 1.18 1.68
N MET A 74 -4.51 1.88 2.21
CA MET A 74 -5.90 1.78 1.79
C MET A 74 -6.21 2.68 0.58
N TYR A 75 -7.43 2.54 0.06
CA TYR A 75 -7.98 3.45 -0.94
C TYR A 75 -9.36 3.94 -0.51
N ASN A 76 -9.79 5.06 -1.09
CA ASN A 76 -11.10 5.62 -0.87
C ASN A 76 -11.74 6.01 -2.21
N ILE A 77 -12.96 5.53 -2.45
CA ILE A 77 -13.72 5.82 -3.67
C ILE A 77 -14.50 7.11 -3.47
N ILE A 78 -13.87 8.20 -3.90
CA ILE A 78 -14.36 9.57 -3.75
C ILE A 78 -14.11 10.37 -5.02
N SER A 79 -14.92 11.39 -5.24
CA SER A 79 -14.87 12.25 -6.42
C SER A 79 -14.97 13.71 -6.01
N TYR A 80 -14.33 14.60 -6.78
CA TYR A 80 -14.51 16.05 -6.64
C TYR A 80 -15.76 16.56 -7.34
N GLU A 81 -16.32 15.77 -8.25
CA GLU A 81 -17.56 16.07 -8.91
C GLU A 81 -18.75 15.87 -7.95
N SER A 82 -19.83 16.61 -8.16
CA SER A 82 -21.07 16.49 -7.38
C SER A 82 -21.89 15.27 -7.83
N ILE A 83 -21.30 14.09 -7.65
CA ILE A 83 -21.86 12.78 -8.02
C ILE A 83 -21.75 11.82 -6.85
N ASN A 84 -22.47 10.70 -6.91
CA ASN A 84 -22.21 9.57 -6.04
C ASN A 84 -21.05 8.72 -6.60
N PRO A 85 -19.87 8.71 -5.97
CA PRO A 85 -18.70 8.02 -6.50
C PRO A 85 -18.88 6.50 -6.54
N HIS A 86 -19.81 5.93 -5.76
CA HIS A 86 -20.02 4.48 -5.70
C HIS A 86 -20.73 3.92 -6.94
N TYR A 87 -21.58 4.69 -7.63
CA TYR A 87 -22.29 4.20 -8.82
C TYR A 87 -22.28 5.16 -10.02
N GLN A 88 -21.81 6.40 -9.85
CA GLN A 88 -21.67 7.37 -10.95
C GLN A 88 -20.20 7.67 -11.28
N GLY A 89 -19.25 7.20 -10.46
CA GLY A 89 -17.83 7.40 -10.69
C GLY A 89 -17.32 6.61 -11.90
N ASP A 90 -16.46 7.24 -12.68
CA ASP A 90 -15.86 6.66 -13.87
C ASP A 90 -14.63 5.80 -13.54
N TYR A 91 -14.13 5.08 -14.55
CA TYR A 91 -12.91 4.29 -14.49
C TYR A 91 -11.89 4.78 -15.51
N ALA A 92 -10.62 4.58 -15.20
CA ALA A 92 -9.50 4.85 -16.09
C ALA A 92 -8.49 3.70 -16.05
N THR A 93 -7.80 3.49 -17.18
CA THR A 93 -6.60 2.65 -17.21
C THR A 93 -5.44 3.47 -16.70
N VAL A 94 -4.92 3.13 -15.53
CA VAL A 94 -3.79 3.80 -14.91
C VAL A 94 -2.52 3.02 -15.23
N ASN A 95 -1.57 3.67 -15.89
CA ASN A 95 -0.31 3.09 -16.29
C ASN A 95 0.76 3.50 -15.27
N PHE A 96 1.24 2.51 -14.53
CA PHE A 96 2.30 2.66 -13.53
C PHE A 96 3.66 2.47 -14.19
N ARG A 97 4.62 3.28 -13.80
CA ARG A 97 6.01 3.20 -14.25
C ARG A 97 6.95 3.21 -13.07
N TYR A 98 7.89 2.28 -13.07
CA TYR A 98 8.96 2.23 -12.10
C TYR A 98 10.32 2.23 -12.81
N ALA A 99 11.17 3.18 -12.45
CA ALA A 99 12.52 3.36 -12.96
C ALA A 99 13.52 2.64 -12.05
N PRO A 100 14.08 1.49 -12.50
CA PRO A 100 15.09 0.80 -11.73
C PRO A 100 16.45 1.52 -11.83
N PRO A 101 17.38 1.25 -10.90
CA PRO A 101 18.74 1.75 -10.99
C PRO A 101 19.39 1.40 -12.33
N ASP A 102 20.11 2.36 -12.91
CA ASP A 102 20.82 2.24 -14.18
C ASP A 102 19.98 1.75 -15.37
N ALA A 103 18.64 1.87 -15.30
CA ALA A 103 17.72 1.32 -16.29
C ALA A 103 17.97 -0.17 -16.59
N LYS A 104 18.23 -0.97 -15.55
CA LYS A 104 18.44 -2.42 -15.65
C LYS A 104 17.36 -3.19 -14.90
N PRO A 105 16.95 -4.36 -15.39
CA PRO A 105 16.01 -5.20 -14.66
C PRO A 105 16.66 -5.78 -13.40
N TYR A 106 15.82 -6.02 -12.38
CA TYR A 106 16.16 -6.82 -11.22
C TYR A 106 16.24 -8.29 -11.61
N PHE A 107 17.45 -8.81 -11.79
CA PHE A 107 17.65 -10.21 -12.15
C PHE A 107 17.28 -11.16 -11.00
N GLY A 108 16.55 -12.24 -11.32
CA GLY A 108 16.10 -13.26 -10.35
C GLY A 108 15.05 -12.75 -9.35
N GLN A 109 14.44 -11.60 -9.63
CA GLN A 109 13.38 -11.02 -8.81
C GLN A 109 12.27 -10.48 -9.72
N SER A 110 11.05 -10.60 -9.23
CA SER A 110 9.85 -10.08 -9.86
C SER A 110 9.35 -8.85 -9.10
N LEU A 111 9.02 -7.79 -9.84
CA LEU A 111 8.50 -6.54 -9.29
C LEU A 111 6.97 -6.53 -9.36
N TYR A 112 6.31 -6.23 -8.25
CA TYR A 112 4.85 -6.19 -8.15
C TYR A 112 4.36 -4.86 -7.59
N LEU A 113 3.18 -4.46 -8.06
CA LEU A 113 2.37 -3.40 -7.47
C LEU A 113 1.63 -3.96 -6.24
N SER A 114 1.79 -3.32 -5.08
CA SER A 114 1.14 -3.73 -3.83
C SER A 114 0.28 -2.60 -3.29
N ALA A 115 -0.99 -2.89 -3.06
CA ALA A 115 -2.00 -1.96 -2.55
C ALA A 115 -3.20 -2.73 -1.99
N ALA A 116 -4.12 -2.06 -1.29
CA ALA A 116 -5.36 -2.68 -0.83
C ALA A 116 -6.19 -3.32 -1.96
N PHE A 117 -6.25 -2.70 -3.14
CA PHE A 117 -6.98 -3.25 -4.30
C PHE A 117 -6.29 -4.47 -4.94
N THR A 118 -5.02 -4.73 -4.60
CA THR A 118 -4.30 -5.96 -5.00
C THR A 118 -4.36 -7.04 -3.92
N GLU A 119 -5.13 -6.80 -2.84
CA GLU A 119 -5.17 -7.62 -1.63
C GLU A 119 -3.78 -7.84 -0.99
N TYR A 120 -2.82 -6.96 -1.30
CA TYR A 120 -1.41 -7.08 -0.91
C TYR A 120 -0.74 -8.39 -1.36
N LYS A 121 -1.27 -9.06 -2.38
CA LYS A 121 -0.73 -10.32 -2.90
C LYS A 121 0.11 -10.07 -4.16
N PRO A 122 1.34 -10.62 -4.25
CA PRO A 122 2.10 -10.64 -5.49
C PRO A 122 1.44 -11.64 -6.46
N ASP A 123 0.55 -11.13 -7.30
CA ASP A 123 -0.14 -11.85 -8.36
C ASP A 123 0.39 -11.38 -9.72
N ASP A 124 0.44 -12.28 -10.71
CA ASP A 124 0.89 -11.95 -12.07
C ASP A 124 0.08 -10.80 -12.70
N ARG A 125 -1.18 -10.62 -12.31
CA ARG A 125 -1.99 -9.46 -12.71
C ARG A 125 -1.37 -8.11 -12.31
N TRP A 126 -0.62 -8.08 -11.22
CA TRP A 126 -0.02 -6.88 -10.65
C TRP A 126 1.50 -6.82 -10.86
N LYS A 127 2.05 -7.75 -11.64
CA LYS A 127 3.46 -7.78 -12.00
C LYS A 127 3.77 -6.61 -12.93
N LEU A 128 4.92 -5.97 -12.69
CA LEU A 128 5.50 -5.00 -13.61
C LEU A 128 6.49 -5.71 -14.53
N HIS A 129 6.40 -5.39 -15.82
CA HIS A 129 7.27 -5.94 -16.84
C HIS A 129 8.31 -4.91 -17.24
N PHE A 130 9.58 -5.31 -17.25
CA PHE A 130 10.65 -4.45 -17.72
C PHE A 130 10.57 -4.30 -19.24
N ASN A 131 10.64 -3.06 -19.71
CA ASN A 131 10.64 -2.71 -21.12
C ASN A 131 12.04 -2.21 -21.51
N ASP A 132 12.79 -3.03 -22.26
CA ASP A 132 14.17 -2.71 -22.67
C ASP A 132 14.27 -1.44 -23.54
N THR A 133 13.19 -1.02 -24.18
CA THR A 133 13.18 0.19 -25.03
C THR A 133 13.06 1.46 -24.19
N THR A 134 12.21 1.44 -23.15
CA THR A 134 12.00 2.62 -22.28
C THR A 134 12.92 2.62 -21.06
N GLY A 135 13.49 1.47 -20.69
CA GLY A 135 14.27 1.30 -19.48
C GLY A 135 13.43 1.29 -18.19
N PHE A 136 12.11 1.14 -18.30
CA PHE A 136 11.18 1.17 -17.18
C PHE A 136 10.46 -0.16 -16.98
N TYR A 137 10.09 -0.42 -15.75
CA TYR A 137 9.08 -1.40 -15.38
C TYR A 137 7.69 -0.79 -15.56
N GLU A 138 6.82 -1.45 -16.29
CA GLU A 138 5.50 -0.95 -16.65
C GLU A 138 4.41 -1.97 -16.30
N THR A 139 3.27 -1.49 -15.80
CA THR A 139 2.03 -2.26 -15.67
C THR A 139 0.84 -1.31 -15.73
N SER A 140 -0.38 -1.85 -15.87
CA SER A 140 -1.59 -1.05 -15.86
C SER A 140 -2.66 -1.63 -14.95
N ALA A 141 -3.43 -0.75 -14.32
CA ALA A 141 -4.57 -1.12 -13.49
C ALA A 141 -5.82 -0.34 -13.93
N TYR A 142 -6.93 -1.05 -14.07
CA TYR A 142 -8.23 -0.43 -14.32
C TYR A 142 -8.86 0.01 -13.00
N LEU A 143 -8.74 1.30 -12.69
CA LEU A 143 -9.10 1.87 -11.39
C LEU A 143 -10.27 2.82 -11.52
N LYS A 144 -11.12 2.84 -10.50
CA LYS A 144 -12.22 3.80 -10.38
C LYS A 144 -11.70 5.16 -9.90
N GLN A 145 -12.44 6.24 -10.14
CA GLN A 145 -12.18 7.51 -9.46
C GLN A 145 -12.07 7.33 -7.93
N GLY A 146 -11.05 7.93 -7.34
CA GLY A 146 -10.74 7.76 -5.93
C GLY A 146 -9.35 8.22 -5.55
N TYR A 147 -8.98 7.98 -4.30
CA TYR A 147 -7.66 8.20 -3.77
C TYR A 147 -7.06 6.86 -3.36
N TYR A 148 -5.87 6.53 -3.87
CA TYR A 148 -5.28 5.20 -3.70
C TYR A 148 -3.91 5.31 -3.06
N ASN A 149 -3.63 4.44 -2.09
CA ASN A 149 -2.26 4.17 -1.69
C ASN A 149 -1.71 2.91 -2.34
N TYR A 150 -0.43 2.95 -2.69
CA TYR A 150 0.29 1.84 -3.28
C TYR A 150 1.78 1.91 -2.95
N GLN A 151 2.46 0.79 -3.15
CA GLN A 151 3.91 0.67 -3.07
C GLN A 151 4.40 -0.39 -4.05
N TYR A 152 5.72 -0.50 -4.16
CA TYR A 152 6.37 -1.53 -4.96
C TYR A 152 7.07 -2.57 -4.08
N ILE A 153 6.90 -3.84 -4.44
CA ILE A 153 7.56 -4.95 -3.76
C ILE A 153 8.37 -5.79 -4.76
N LEU A 154 9.58 -6.14 -4.39
CA LEU A 154 10.36 -7.19 -5.04
C LEU A 154 10.11 -8.51 -4.35
N GLN A 155 9.91 -9.56 -5.14
CA GLN A 155 9.84 -10.93 -4.68
C GLN A 155 10.95 -11.73 -5.36
N ASN A 156 11.66 -12.56 -4.59
CA ASN A 156 12.65 -13.47 -5.16
C ASN A 156 11.97 -14.62 -5.91
N ASP A 157 12.36 -14.86 -7.16
CA ASP A 157 11.73 -15.89 -8.01
C ASP A 157 11.94 -17.32 -7.44
N GLY A 158 13.05 -17.54 -6.73
CA GLY A 158 13.37 -18.81 -6.08
C GLY A 158 12.83 -18.96 -4.66
N ASN A 159 12.33 -17.87 -4.06
CA ASN A 159 11.73 -17.90 -2.71
C ASN A 159 10.59 -16.88 -2.61
N PRO A 160 9.34 -17.28 -2.90
CA PRO A 160 8.17 -16.40 -2.83
C PRO A 160 7.90 -15.78 -1.45
N SER A 161 8.45 -16.36 -0.38
CA SER A 161 8.34 -15.80 0.99
C SER A 161 9.32 -14.64 1.23
N SER A 162 10.33 -14.49 0.38
CA SER A 162 11.28 -13.38 0.44
C SER A 162 10.74 -12.21 -0.38
N GLN A 163 10.11 -11.27 0.33
CA GLN A 163 9.59 -10.03 -0.23
C GLN A 163 10.30 -8.84 0.41
N LYS A 164 10.57 -7.81 -0.40
CA LYS A 164 11.20 -6.57 0.04
C LYS A 164 10.47 -5.38 -0.58
N THR A 165 10.11 -4.39 0.22
CA THR A 165 9.55 -3.13 -0.29
C THR A 165 10.67 -2.26 -0.89
N LEU A 166 10.34 -1.51 -1.95
CA LEU A 166 11.22 -0.51 -2.56
C LEU A 166 11.00 0.90 -1.99
N GLU A 167 10.32 0.97 -0.85
CA GLU A 167 10.02 2.22 -0.16
C GLU A 167 11.07 2.55 0.91
N GLY A 168 11.64 1.52 1.55
CA GLY A 168 12.56 1.64 2.69
C GLY A 168 11.92 1.23 4.01
N ASP A 169 12.72 1.30 5.09
CA ASP A 169 12.31 0.95 6.45
C ASP A 169 12.79 2.04 7.41
N TYR A 170 11.87 2.86 7.89
CA TYR A 170 12.10 4.07 8.69
C TYR A 170 11.20 4.04 9.93
N TRP A 171 11.82 4.08 11.11
CA TRP A 171 11.13 3.92 12.40
C TRP A 171 10.14 5.05 12.71
N GLU A 172 10.31 6.23 12.10
CA GLU A 172 9.43 7.40 12.26
C GLU A 172 8.08 7.27 11.52
N THR A 173 7.92 6.25 10.68
CA THR A 173 6.76 6.05 9.82
C THR A 173 5.49 5.86 10.64
N GLU A 174 4.43 6.58 10.24
CA GLU A 174 3.10 6.38 10.80
C GLU A 174 2.57 5.02 10.33
N ASN A 175 2.21 4.15 11.27
CA ASN A 175 1.56 2.89 10.97
C ASN A 175 0.49 2.62 12.02
N SER A 176 -0.63 2.06 11.56
CA SER A 176 -1.70 1.60 12.43
C SER A 176 -1.67 0.09 12.65
N TYR A 177 -1.54 -0.33 13.91
CA TYR A 177 -1.47 -1.74 14.32
C TYR A 177 -2.79 -2.17 14.96
N THR A 178 -3.41 -3.21 14.41
CA THR A 178 -4.63 -3.82 14.97
C THR A 178 -4.28 -5.06 15.77
N ILE A 179 -4.67 -5.06 17.04
CA ILE A 179 -4.51 -6.17 17.98
C ILE A 179 -5.86 -6.89 18.08
N LEU A 180 -5.86 -8.18 17.72
CA LEU A 180 -7.02 -9.06 17.82
C LEU A 180 -6.78 -10.10 18.91
N ILE A 181 -7.66 -10.14 19.91
CA ILE A 181 -7.55 -11.05 21.04
C ILE A 181 -8.56 -12.17 20.84
N TYR A 182 -8.06 -13.35 20.53
CA TYR A 182 -8.85 -14.56 20.41
C TYR A 182 -8.77 -15.39 21.70
N TYR A 183 -9.88 -16.00 22.07
CA TYR A 183 -9.99 -16.92 23.19
C TYR A 183 -10.77 -18.16 22.78
N LYS A 184 -10.32 -19.32 23.26
CA LYS A 184 -10.99 -20.61 23.08
C LYS A 184 -10.88 -21.39 24.38
N SER A 185 -12.02 -21.63 25.03
CA SER A 185 -12.11 -22.52 26.18
C SER A 185 -11.94 -23.99 25.75
N PHE A 186 -11.64 -24.88 26.70
CA PHE A 186 -11.53 -26.31 26.45
C PHE A 186 -12.81 -26.95 25.89
N THR A 187 -13.96 -26.36 26.17
CA THR A 187 -15.28 -26.83 25.69
C THR A 187 -15.73 -26.19 24.39
N ASP A 188 -15.02 -25.16 23.92
CA ASP A 188 -15.47 -24.34 22.80
C ASP A 188 -15.17 -25.00 21.46
N ARG A 189 -16.10 -24.85 20.51
CA ARG A 189 -15.98 -25.42 19.16
C ARG A 189 -15.21 -24.52 18.20
N ASN A 190 -15.01 -23.26 18.54
CA ASN A 190 -14.38 -22.24 17.70
C ASN A 190 -13.59 -21.21 18.52
N ASP A 191 -12.64 -20.53 17.87
CA ASP A 191 -11.95 -19.39 18.46
C ASP A 191 -12.89 -18.16 18.45
N GLN A 192 -13.05 -17.53 19.61
CA GLN A 192 -13.88 -16.34 19.77
C GLN A 192 -13.01 -15.09 19.80
N LEU A 193 -13.34 -14.08 18.98
CA LEU A 193 -12.73 -12.77 19.07
C LEU A 193 -13.34 -12.02 20.26
N ILE A 194 -12.59 -11.93 21.36
CA ILE A 194 -13.06 -11.35 22.63
C ILE A 194 -12.59 -9.90 22.84
N GLY A 195 -11.71 -9.40 21.97
CA GLY A 195 -11.23 -8.03 22.06
C GLY A 195 -10.55 -7.58 20.78
N ILE A 196 -10.71 -6.28 20.47
CA ILE A 196 -10.07 -5.59 19.36
C ILE A 196 -9.50 -4.28 19.92
N SER A 197 -8.28 -3.94 19.53
CA SER A 197 -7.69 -2.65 19.81
C SER A 197 -6.86 -2.19 18.62
N GLN A 198 -6.77 -0.89 18.42
CA GLN A 198 -5.93 -0.29 17.39
C GLN A 198 -4.98 0.70 18.04
N VAL A 199 -3.71 0.65 17.65
CA VAL A 199 -2.66 1.52 18.17
C VAL A 199 -1.88 2.08 17.00
N ASN A 200 -1.75 3.40 16.92
CA ASN A 200 -0.91 4.06 15.92
C ASN A 200 0.49 4.31 16.50
N SER A 201 1.54 4.16 15.68
CA SER A 201 2.94 4.42 16.07
C SER A 201 3.19 5.89 16.42
N ARG A 202 2.39 6.81 15.87
CA ARG A 202 2.37 8.22 16.24
C ARG A 202 1.22 8.50 17.19
N ARG A 203 1.57 8.88 18.42
CA ARG A 203 0.62 9.33 19.44
C ARG A 203 0.38 10.85 19.43
N ASP A 204 1.20 11.59 18.68
CA ASP A 204 1.21 13.06 18.64
C ASP A 204 0.40 13.63 17.44
N ARG A 205 -0.84 13.18 17.24
CA ARG A 205 -1.80 13.90 16.38
C ARG A 205 -2.83 14.64 17.25
N PRO A 206 -2.69 15.96 17.49
CA PRO A 206 -3.81 16.82 17.81
C PRO A 206 -4.62 17.04 16.52
N GLY A 207 -5.72 16.32 16.35
CA GLY A 207 -6.61 16.48 15.18
C GLY A 207 -7.70 15.42 15.14
N PHE A 208 -8.94 15.84 14.91
CA PHE A 208 -10.13 15.02 15.05
C PHE A 208 -10.14 13.79 14.13
N SER A 209 -10.36 12.62 14.73
CA SER A 209 -10.92 11.46 14.05
C SER A 209 -12.42 11.70 13.87
N PHE A 210 -12.91 11.60 12.63
CA PHE A 210 -14.33 11.42 12.35
C PHE A 210 -14.69 9.94 12.36
#